data_AF-A0A3Z6QRZ6-F1
#
_entry.id   AF-A0A3Z6QRZ6-F1
#
_cell.length_a   1.000
_cell.length_b   1.000
_cell.length_c   1.000
_cell.angle_alpha   90.00
_cell.angle_beta   90.00
_cell.angle_gamma   90.00
#
_symmetry.space_group_name_H-M   'P 1'
#
loop_
_entity.id
_entity.type
_entity.pdbx_description
1 polymer ?
#
loop_
_entity_poly.entity_id
_entity_poly.type
_entity_poly.pdbx_seq_one_letter_code
_entity_poly.pdbx_strand_id
1 'polypeptide(L)'
;MESGKKDFAPFITTPPLFRLDSHQSSVVTVTRTDGKYPDDRESLNWLCVKAVPPDKDAEWAKHAGEKNIATNVQVVLENCIKLLVRPGELSNNPADIAEKVEWKAEGKNLHAHNPTPYYMNISGVRLNGEKLTLKDGYIAPYSDVDMPFSSALKTGGKVQWTVIGDYGEEREISSGVN
;
A
#
# COMPACT_ATOMS: atom_id res chain seq x y z
N MET A 1 -20.56 -8.46 -9.09
CA MET A 1 -19.90 -7.15 -9.03
C MET A 1 -18.91 -7.11 -10.18
N GLU A 2 -19.36 -6.55 -11.31
CA GLU A 2 -18.55 -6.33 -12.51
C GLU A 2 -17.79 -4.99 -12.41
N SER A 3 -16.73 -4.91 -13.22
CA SER A 3 -16.18 -3.72 -13.87
C SER A 3 -14.77 -3.32 -13.44
N GLY A 4 -13.90 -3.30 -14.44
CA GLY A 4 -12.46 -3.08 -14.36
C GLY A 4 -11.75 -4.35 -14.81
N LYS A 5 -11.31 -4.40 -16.08
CA LYS A 5 -10.28 -5.36 -16.50
C LYS A 5 -9.14 -5.25 -15.47
N LYS A 6 -9.04 -6.22 -14.58
CA LYS A 6 -7.86 -6.40 -13.73
C LYS A 6 -6.83 -6.93 -14.70
N ASP A 7 -6.21 -6.02 -15.47
CA ASP A 7 -5.14 -6.40 -16.38
C ASP A 7 -4.12 -7.15 -15.54
N PHE A 8 -3.93 -8.42 -15.88
CA PHE A 8 -2.99 -9.25 -15.15
C PHE A 8 -1.63 -8.61 -15.29
N ALA A 9 -1.09 -8.12 -14.17
CA ALA A 9 0.29 -7.70 -14.13
C ALA A 9 1.14 -8.89 -14.58
N PRO A 10 2.19 -8.68 -15.39
CA PRO A 10 3.02 -9.74 -15.98
C PRO A 10 3.97 -10.36 -14.93
N PHE A 11 3.36 -10.90 -13.89
CA PHE A 11 3.98 -11.60 -12.78
C PHE A 11 3.30 -12.95 -12.58
N ILE A 12 4.10 -13.96 -12.26
CA ILE A 12 3.63 -15.25 -11.79
C ILE A 12 4.11 -15.48 -10.37
N THR A 13 3.27 -16.14 -9.57
CA THR A 13 3.62 -16.59 -8.23
C THR A 13 3.90 -18.09 -8.23
N THR A 14 4.92 -18.53 -7.51
CA THR A 14 5.27 -19.95 -7.41
C THR A 14 5.64 -20.31 -5.96
N PRO A 15 4.97 -21.31 -5.35
CA PRO A 15 3.77 -21.98 -5.84
C PRO A 15 2.54 -21.06 -5.79
N PRO A 16 1.60 -21.15 -6.75
CA PRO A 16 0.39 -20.32 -6.75
C PRO A 16 -0.65 -20.77 -5.72
N LEU A 17 -0.57 -22.02 -5.26
CA LEU A 17 -1.41 -22.59 -4.21
C LEU A 17 -0.59 -23.63 -3.45
N PHE A 18 -0.66 -23.59 -2.12
CA PHE A 18 -0.02 -24.56 -1.25
C PHE A 18 -0.80 -24.66 0.07
N ARG A 19 -0.63 -25.78 0.76
CA ARG A 19 -1.14 -25.98 2.12
C ARG A 19 -0.11 -25.45 3.12
N LEU A 20 -0.58 -24.83 4.18
CA LEU A 20 0.23 -24.37 5.30
C LEU A 20 -0.36 -24.93 6.59
N ASP A 21 0.39 -25.80 7.28
CA ASP A 21 -0.02 -26.31 8.59
C ASP A 21 0.39 -25.36 9.72
N SER A 22 -0.08 -25.64 10.93
CA SER A 22 0.24 -24.81 12.10
C SER A 22 1.75 -24.65 12.29
N HIS A 23 2.18 -23.43 12.59
CA HIS A 23 3.59 -23.06 12.79
C HIS A 23 4.50 -23.26 11.57
N GLN A 24 3.94 -23.53 10.38
CA GLN A 24 4.73 -23.55 9.15
C GLN A 24 4.86 -22.16 8.55
N SER A 25 5.94 -21.97 7.80
CA SER A 25 6.15 -20.85 6.89
C SER A 25 6.40 -21.41 5.50
N SER A 26 6.04 -20.65 4.47
CA SER A 26 6.25 -21.01 3.07
C SER A 26 6.76 -19.79 2.32
N VAL A 27 7.59 -20.04 1.32
CA VAL A 27 8.15 -19.00 0.47
C VAL A 27 7.38 -18.98 -0.84
N VAL A 28 6.85 -17.80 -1.19
CA VAL A 28 6.25 -17.54 -2.49
C VAL A 28 7.24 -16.72 -3.31
N THR A 29 7.65 -17.27 -4.45
CA THR A 29 8.49 -16.55 -5.41
C THR A 29 7.60 -15.77 -6.37
N VAL A 30 7.87 -14.48 -6.56
CA VAL A 30 7.19 -13.63 -7.53
C VAL A 30 8.15 -13.39 -8.69
N THR A 31 7.81 -13.88 -9.89
CA THR A 31 8.67 -13.78 -11.07
C THR A 31 7.98 -12.90 -12.11
N ARG A 32 8.68 -11.88 -12.60
CA ARG A 32 8.22 -11.08 -13.75
C ARG A 32 8.37 -11.91 -15.02
N THR A 33 7.30 -12.09 -15.78
CA THR A 33 7.30 -12.91 -17.00
C THR A 33 7.41 -12.10 -18.28
N ASP A 34 6.91 -10.87 -18.28
CA ASP A 34 6.94 -9.93 -19.40
C ASP A 34 6.66 -8.51 -18.85
N GLY A 35 6.24 -7.59 -19.72
CA GLY A 35 5.76 -6.27 -19.36
C GLY A 35 6.72 -5.18 -19.76
N LYS A 36 6.19 -4.18 -20.47
CA LYS A 36 6.86 -2.90 -20.62
C LYS A 36 6.48 -2.04 -19.42
N TYR A 37 7.46 -1.78 -18.57
CA TYR A 37 7.37 -0.76 -17.53
C TYR A 37 8.07 0.51 -18.01
N PRO A 38 7.64 1.69 -17.56
CA PRO A 38 8.41 2.90 -17.79
C PRO A 38 9.81 2.75 -17.20
N ASP A 39 10.83 3.17 -17.95
CA ASP A 39 12.23 3.14 -17.49
C ASP A 39 12.59 4.38 -16.65
N ASP A 40 11.67 5.35 -16.55
CA ASP A 40 11.88 6.64 -15.89
C ASP A 40 11.22 6.76 -14.50
N ARG A 41 10.37 5.81 -14.10
CA ARG A 41 9.62 5.86 -12.84
C ARG A 41 9.17 4.50 -12.33
N GLU A 42 8.83 4.44 -11.06
CA GLU A 42 8.23 3.25 -10.47
C GLU A 42 6.83 2.95 -11.03
N SER A 43 6.46 1.67 -11.04
CA SER A 43 5.10 1.23 -11.37
C SER A 43 4.49 0.41 -10.23
N LEU A 44 3.25 0.72 -9.88
CA LEU A 44 2.53 0.05 -8.80
C LEU A 44 1.70 -1.15 -9.29
N ASN A 45 1.96 -2.30 -8.69
CA ASN A 45 1.15 -3.50 -8.78
C ASN A 45 0.74 -3.95 -7.37
N TRP A 46 -0.05 -5.02 -7.27
CA TRP A 46 -0.49 -5.57 -6.00
C TRP A 46 -0.29 -7.09 -5.98
N LEU A 47 0.30 -7.60 -4.90
CA LEU A 47 0.32 -9.02 -4.57
C LEU A 47 -0.74 -9.30 -3.52
N CYS A 48 -1.80 -10.00 -3.91
CA CYS A 48 -2.86 -10.42 -3.01
C CYS A 48 -2.73 -11.91 -2.68
N VAL A 49 -2.69 -12.23 -1.38
CA VAL A 49 -2.62 -13.60 -0.86
C VAL A 49 -3.93 -13.89 -0.11
N LYS A 50 -4.61 -14.95 -0.52
CA LYS A 50 -5.90 -15.37 0.06
C LYS A 50 -5.74 -16.68 0.83
N ALA A 51 -6.07 -16.66 2.11
CA ALA A 51 -6.10 -17.85 2.96
C ALA A 51 -7.46 -18.55 2.80
N VAL A 52 -7.43 -19.82 2.38
CA VAL A 52 -8.63 -20.64 2.25
C VAL A 52 -8.71 -21.57 3.48
N PRO A 53 -9.76 -21.45 4.32
CA PRO A 53 -9.91 -22.32 5.48
C PRO A 53 -10.29 -23.75 5.09
N PRO A 54 -10.06 -24.76 5.96
CA PRO A 54 -10.59 -26.10 5.79
C PRO A 54 -12.10 -26.15 5.59
N ASP A 55 -12.56 -27.13 4.82
CA ASP A 55 -13.94 -27.58 4.87
C ASP A 55 -14.24 -28.24 6.22
N LYS A 56 -15.48 -28.09 6.69
CA LYS A 56 -15.94 -28.60 8.00
C LYS A 56 -15.87 -30.13 8.11
N ASP A 57 -15.96 -30.82 6.97
CA ASP A 57 -15.91 -32.28 6.87
C ASP A 57 -14.51 -32.81 6.53
N ALA A 58 -13.51 -31.92 6.37
CA ALA A 58 -12.14 -32.34 6.11
C ALA A 58 -11.59 -33.11 7.32
N GLU A 59 -11.14 -34.35 7.10
CA GLU A 59 -10.67 -35.28 8.14
C GLU A 59 -9.65 -34.64 9.12
N TRP A 60 -8.81 -33.74 8.64
CA TRP A 60 -7.80 -33.04 9.44
C TRP A 60 -8.34 -31.93 10.34
N ALA A 61 -9.58 -31.46 10.11
CA ALA A 61 -10.30 -30.49 10.94
C ALA A 61 -11.12 -31.16 12.06
N LYS A 62 -11.34 -32.48 12.00
CA LYS A 62 -12.16 -33.26 12.95
C LYS A 62 -11.52 -33.46 14.33
N HIS A 63 -10.27 -33.08 14.52
CA HIS A 63 -9.59 -33.18 15.83
C HIS A 63 -9.93 -32.02 16.79
N ALA A 64 -10.70 -31.02 16.37
CA ALA A 64 -11.20 -29.96 17.24
C ALA A 64 -12.58 -30.34 17.79
N GLY A 65 -12.58 -30.98 18.97
CA GLY A 65 -13.71 -31.42 19.80
C GLY A 65 -15.13 -31.00 19.40
N GLU A 66 -15.98 -32.01 19.20
CA GLU A 66 -17.43 -31.93 19.03
C GLU A 66 -18.11 -31.05 20.09
N LYS A 67 -18.57 -29.85 19.72
CA LYS A 67 -19.70 -29.16 20.39
C LYS A 67 -20.55 -28.36 19.40
N ASN A 68 -21.80 -28.80 19.28
CA ASN A 68 -22.88 -28.18 18.54
C ASN A 68 -23.19 -26.74 19.01
N ILE A 69 -22.81 -25.73 18.22
CA ILE A 69 -23.53 -24.45 18.08
C ILE A 69 -23.43 -24.05 16.61
N ALA A 70 -24.56 -24.12 15.88
CA ALA A 70 -24.66 -23.82 14.46
C ALA A 70 -24.66 -22.31 14.19
N THR A 71 -23.50 -21.68 14.35
CA THR A 71 -23.17 -20.43 13.65
C THR A 71 -21.70 -20.51 13.28
N ASN A 72 -21.43 -21.18 12.17
CA ASN A 72 -20.09 -21.34 11.65
C ASN A 72 -19.69 -20.06 10.90
N VAL A 73 -19.04 -19.12 11.59
CA VAL A 73 -18.40 -17.97 10.96
C VAL A 73 -17.05 -18.43 10.41
N GLN A 74 -16.92 -18.49 9.08
CA GLN A 74 -15.64 -18.71 8.42
C GLN A 74 -15.06 -17.35 8.03
N VAL A 75 -13.88 -17.04 8.56
CA VAL A 75 -13.12 -15.84 8.19
C VAL A 75 -12.11 -16.22 7.12
N VAL A 76 -12.19 -15.57 5.97
CA VAL A 76 -11.24 -15.70 4.87
C VAL A 76 -10.35 -14.46 4.92
N LEU A 77 -9.05 -14.65 5.13
CA LEU A 77 -8.09 -13.56 5.15
C LEU A 77 -7.59 -13.31 3.72
N GLU A 78 -7.70 -12.07 3.26
CA GLU A 78 -7.09 -11.62 2.02
C GLU A 78 -6.16 -10.45 2.34
N ASN A 79 -4.87 -10.65 2.09
CA ASN A 79 -3.84 -9.65 2.34
C ASN A 79 -3.26 -9.19 1.00
N CYS A 80 -3.49 -7.92 0.64
CA CYS A 80 -2.90 -7.31 -0.54
C CYS A 80 -1.76 -6.36 -0.13
N ILE A 81 -0.55 -6.63 -0.63
CA ILE A 81 0.62 -5.77 -0.44
C ILE A 81 1.02 -5.11 -1.76
N LYS A 82 1.54 -3.89 -1.70
CA LYS A 82 2.04 -3.16 -2.86
C LYS A 82 3.28 -3.87 -3.42
N LEU A 83 3.34 -4.03 -4.74
CA LEU A 83 4.47 -4.57 -5.49
C LEU A 83 4.96 -3.48 -6.46
N LEU A 84 6.05 -2.81 -6.09
CA LEU A 84 6.63 -1.73 -6.89
C LEU A 84 7.68 -2.28 -7.86
N VAL A 85 7.56 -1.93 -9.14
CA VAL A 85 8.59 -2.19 -10.14
C VAL A 85 9.44 -0.94 -10.26
N ARG A 86 10.71 -1.06 -9.91
CA ARG A 86 11.68 0.04 -9.92
C ARG A 86 12.69 -0.14 -11.07
N PRO A 87 12.82 0.82 -11.99
CA PRO A 87 13.92 0.86 -12.96
C PRO A 87 15.29 0.83 -12.27
N GLY A 88 16.28 0.16 -12.87
CA GLY A 88 17.59 -0.07 -12.25
C GLY A 88 18.39 1.21 -11.93
N GLU A 89 18.14 2.30 -12.65
CA GLU A 89 18.78 3.60 -12.44
C GLU A 89 18.27 4.34 -11.18
N LEU A 90 17.14 3.88 -10.61
CA LEU A 90 16.57 4.45 -9.39
C LEU A 90 17.10 3.67 -8.18
N SER A 91 18.00 4.29 -7.41
CA SER A 91 18.68 3.64 -6.28
C SER A 91 18.36 4.24 -4.91
N ASN A 92 17.57 5.32 -4.85
CA ASN A 92 17.23 5.94 -3.57
C ASN A 92 16.12 5.16 -2.86
N ASN A 93 16.17 5.17 -1.53
CA ASN A 93 15.00 4.83 -0.72
C ASN A 93 14.03 6.02 -0.74
N PRO A 94 12.72 5.82 -1.02
CA PRO A 94 11.73 6.90 -1.00
C PRO A 94 11.76 7.73 0.29
N ALA A 95 12.01 7.10 1.45
CA ALA A 95 12.08 7.79 2.73
C ALA A 95 13.23 8.82 2.83
N ASP A 96 14.30 8.65 2.05
CA ASP A 96 15.45 9.57 2.05
C ASP A 96 15.28 10.80 1.18
N ILE A 97 14.35 10.75 0.22
CA ILE A 97 14.09 11.82 -0.75
C ILE A 97 12.70 12.43 -0.59
N ALA A 98 11.95 11.96 0.40
CA ALA A 98 10.58 12.36 0.67
C ALA A 98 10.43 13.87 0.93
N GLU A 99 11.47 14.54 1.44
CA GLU A 99 11.50 16.01 1.61
C GLU A 99 11.32 16.80 0.29
N LYS A 100 11.50 16.15 -0.88
CA LYS A 100 11.25 16.76 -2.19
C LYS A 100 9.76 16.92 -2.51
N VAL A 101 8.86 16.29 -1.76
CA VAL A 101 7.42 16.48 -1.93
C VAL A 101 7.08 17.93 -1.55
N GLU A 102 6.47 18.63 -2.50
CA GLU A 102 6.06 20.02 -2.31
C GLU A 102 4.62 20.09 -1.81
N TRP A 103 4.36 21.01 -0.88
CA TRP A 103 3.07 21.16 -0.24
C TRP A 103 2.57 22.59 -0.42
N LYS A 104 1.36 22.72 -0.94
CA LYS A 104 0.68 24.00 -1.17
C LYS A 104 -0.73 23.95 -0.65
N ALA A 105 -1.22 25.05 -0.10
CA ALA A 105 -2.62 25.13 0.27
C ALA A 105 -3.38 26.12 -0.59
N GLU A 106 -4.46 25.64 -1.20
CA GLU A 106 -5.33 26.44 -2.04
C GLU A 106 -6.76 26.33 -1.52
N GLY A 107 -7.26 27.43 -0.96
CA GLY A 107 -8.58 27.47 -0.32
C GLY A 107 -8.67 26.51 0.88
N LYS A 108 -9.39 25.39 0.70
CA LYS A 108 -9.60 24.33 1.70
C LYS A 108 -9.02 22.98 1.28
N ASN A 109 -8.09 22.99 0.32
CA ASN A 109 -7.39 21.81 -0.14
C ASN A 109 -5.89 21.95 0.09
N LEU A 110 -5.30 20.90 0.66
CA LEU A 110 -3.86 20.73 0.73
C LEU A 110 -3.44 19.92 -0.50
N HIS A 111 -2.68 20.56 -1.37
CA HIS A 111 -2.09 19.96 -2.56
C HIS A 111 -0.70 19.44 -2.23
N ALA A 112 -0.44 18.17 -2.54
CA ALA A 112 0.86 17.55 -2.44
C ALA A 112 1.36 17.15 -3.83
N HIS A 113 2.47 17.74 -4.26
CA HIS A 113 3.13 17.45 -5.53
C HIS A 113 4.33 16.56 -5.29
N ASN A 114 4.39 15.41 -5.97
CA ASN A 114 5.54 14.53 -5.95
C ASN A 114 6.36 14.70 -7.25
N PRO A 115 7.46 15.46 -7.24
CA PRO A 115 8.31 15.63 -8.43
C PRO A 115 9.27 14.46 -8.66
N THR A 116 9.20 13.39 -7.85
CA THR A 116 10.15 12.28 -7.89
C THR A 116 9.63 11.09 -8.71
N PRO A 117 10.51 10.20 -9.18
CA PRO A 117 10.12 8.99 -9.88
C PRO A 117 9.63 7.84 -8.96
N TYR A 118 9.39 8.09 -7.67
CA TYR A 118 9.06 7.07 -6.67
C TYR A 118 7.63 7.25 -6.13
N TYR A 119 6.98 6.16 -5.76
CA TYR A 119 5.74 6.20 -4.98
C TYR A 119 6.07 6.58 -3.53
N MET A 120 5.54 7.72 -3.09
CA MET A 120 5.64 8.12 -1.68
C MET A 120 4.52 7.44 -0.90
N ASN A 121 4.82 6.31 -0.25
CA ASN A 121 3.84 5.60 0.59
C ASN A 121 3.64 6.33 1.92
N ILE A 122 2.41 6.75 2.23
CA ILE A 122 2.15 7.63 3.38
C ILE A 122 1.25 6.92 4.39
N SER A 123 1.69 6.82 5.64
CA SER A 123 0.87 6.27 6.73
C SER A 123 0.05 7.32 7.48
N GLY A 124 0.42 8.60 7.39
CA GLY A 124 -0.35 9.70 7.96
C GLY A 124 0.07 11.07 7.46
N VAL A 125 -0.90 11.99 7.44
CA VAL A 125 -0.70 13.41 7.14
C VAL A 125 -1.45 14.23 8.18
N ARG A 126 -0.80 15.28 8.70
CA ARG A 126 -1.39 16.27 9.60
C ARG A 126 -1.05 17.67 9.13
N LEU A 127 -2.06 18.53 9.05
CA LEU A 127 -1.89 19.95 8.76
C LEU A 127 -2.23 20.74 10.02
N ASN A 128 -1.24 21.42 10.61
CA ASN A 128 -1.41 22.16 11.87
C ASN A 128 -2.08 21.34 12.99
N GLY A 129 -1.82 20.03 13.04
CA GLY A 129 -2.42 19.09 14.00
C GLY A 129 -3.75 18.44 13.56
N GLU A 130 -4.41 18.95 12.52
CA GLU A 130 -5.59 18.31 11.91
C GLU A 130 -5.14 17.09 11.09
N LYS A 131 -5.62 15.89 11.42
CA LYS A 131 -5.34 14.68 10.63
C LYS A 131 -6.10 14.75 9.31
N LEU A 132 -5.37 14.61 8.21
CA LEU A 132 -5.94 14.53 6.86
C LEU A 132 -5.98 13.10 6.37
N THR A 133 -6.91 12.82 5.46
CA THR A 133 -7.08 11.50 4.85
C THR A 133 -6.52 11.52 3.43
N LEU A 134 -5.48 10.72 3.20
CA LEU A 134 -4.99 10.43 1.86
C LEU A 134 -5.67 9.15 1.35
N LYS A 135 -6.44 9.26 0.27
CA LYS A 135 -7.33 8.20 -0.20
C LYS A 135 -6.62 6.86 -0.46
N ASP A 136 -5.52 6.89 -1.21
CA ASP A 136 -4.84 5.67 -1.68
C ASP A 136 -3.62 5.30 -0.81
N GLY A 137 -3.30 6.14 0.19
CA GLY A 137 -2.13 5.93 1.07
C GLY A 137 -0.79 6.02 0.33
N TYR A 138 -0.75 6.71 -0.80
CA TYR A 138 0.48 7.08 -1.50
C TYR A 138 0.30 8.33 -2.37
N ILE A 139 1.42 8.95 -2.75
CA ILE A 139 1.51 9.96 -3.82
C ILE A 139 2.30 9.34 -4.97
N ALA A 140 1.71 9.25 -6.17
CA ALA A 140 2.35 8.57 -7.29
C ALA A 140 3.52 9.39 -7.87
N PRO A 141 4.42 8.78 -8.67
CA PRO A 141 5.50 9.50 -9.34
C PRO A 141 4.98 10.61 -10.26
N TYR A 142 5.59 11.79 -10.19
CA TYR A 142 5.24 12.93 -11.05
C TYR A 142 3.76 13.30 -11.05
N SER A 143 3.11 13.17 -9.89
CA SER A 143 1.67 13.41 -9.73
C SER A 143 1.35 14.29 -8.54
N ASP A 144 0.13 14.80 -8.54
CA ASP A 144 -0.46 15.60 -7.49
C ASP A 144 -1.56 14.82 -6.77
N VAL A 145 -1.75 15.11 -5.49
CA VAL A 145 -2.90 14.64 -4.73
C VAL A 145 -3.46 15.72 -3.82
N ASP A 146 -4.78 15.76 -3.76
CA ASP A 146 -5.52 16.76 -3.01
C ASP A 146 -6.12 16.14 -1.76
N MET A 147 -5.95 16.85 -0.64
CA MET A 147 -6.53 16.48 0.64
C MET A 147 -7.38 17.64 1.15
N PRO A 148 -8.72 17.49 1.18
CA PRO A 148 -9.58 18.53 1.74
C PRO A 148 -9.36 18.63 3.25
N PHE A 149 -9.36 19.87 3.75
CA PHE A 149 -9.29 20.16 5.18
C PHE A 149 -10.38 21.16 5.57
N SER A 150 -10.78 21.12 6.84
CA SER A 150 -11.93 21.89 7.33
C SER A 150 -11.55 23.24 7.94
N SER A 151 -10.35 23.30 8.54
CA SER A 151 -9.84 24.47 9.21
C SER A 151 -9.50 25.61 8.24
N ALA A 152 -9.58 26.85 8.70
CA ALA A 152 -9.01 27.96 7.95
C ALA A 152 -7.50 27.98 8.20
N LEU A 153 -6.68 27.97 7.14
CA LEU A 153 -5.26 28.21 7.29
C LEU A 153 -5.05 29.68 7.65
N LYS A 154 -4.57 29.93 8.86
CA LYS A 154 -3.91 31.20 9.19
C LYS A 154 -2.59 31.19 8.41
N THR A 155 -2.21 32.33 7.83
CA THR A 155 -1.04 32.50 6.95
C THR A 155 0.17 31.65 7.39
N GLY A 156 0.66 30.80 6.48
CA GLY A 156 1.71 29.81 6.75
C GLY A 156 1.17 28.55 7.44
N GLY A 157 1.45 27.38 6.87
CA GLY A 157 1.08 26.09 7.44
C GLY A 157 2.29 25.20 7.65
N LYS A 158 2.21 24.30 8.65
CA LYS A 158 3.15 23.19 8.80
C LYS A 158 2.41 21.89 8.51
N VAL A 159 2.91 21.13 7.56
CA VAL A 159 2.46 19.75 7.33
C VAL A 159 3.45 18.79 7.98
N GLN A 160 2.92 17.85 8.74
CA GLN A 160 3.65 16.72 9.31
C GLN A 160 3.12 15.46 8.68
N TRP A 161 3.99 14.62 8.17
CA TRP A 161 3.58 13.44 7.44
C TRP A 161 4.59 12.32 7.60
N THR A 162 4.11 11.09 7.51
CA THR A 162 4.93 9.89 7.72
C THR A 162 5.02 9.11 6.43
N VAL A 163 6.23 8.98 5.91
CA VAL A 163 6.54 8.15 4.74
C VAL A 163 6.99 6.77 5.20
N ILE A 164 6.59 5.73 4.47
CA ILE A 164 7.06 4.36 4.63
C ILE A 164 8.11 4.08 3.55
N GLY A 165 9.32 3.72 3.98
CA GLY A 165 10.43 3.35 3.10
C GLY A 165 10.39 1.89 2.64
N ASP A 166 11.43 1.48 1.92
CA ASP A 166 11.49 0.18 1.24
C ASP A 166 11.53 -1.01 2.20
N TYR A 167 12.02 -0.83 3.43
CA TYR A 167 12.10 -1.87 4.45
C TYR A 167 10.91 -1.84 5.42
N GLY A 168 9.91 -0.99 5.16
CA GLY A 168 8.75 -0.80 6.02
C GLY A 168 9.01 0.13 7.21
N GLU A 169 10.16 0.81 7.24
CA GLU A 169 10.48 1.83 8.22
C GLU A 169 9.62 3.08 8.01
N GLU A 170 9.19 3.68 9.11
CA GLU A 170 8.46 4.95 9.09
C GLU A 170 9.39 6.12 9.36
N ARG A 171 9.30 7.16 8.55
CA ARG A 171 10.01 8.43 8.77
C ARG A 171 9.01 9.58 8.81
N GLU A 172 8.96 10.27 9.95
CA GLU A 172 8.18 11.50 10.07
C GLU A 172 8.96 12.68 9.49
N ILE A 173 8.28 13.46 8.64
CA ILE A 173 8.81 14.63 7.94
C ILE A 173 7.92 15.82 8.27
N SER A 174 8.54 16.99 8.37
CA SER A 174 7.87 18.26 8.57
C SER A 174 8.22 19.21 7.43
N SER A 175 7.22 19.65 6.68
CA SER A 175 7.39 20.59 5.57
C SER A 175 6.58 21.86 5.80
N GLY A 176 7.06 22.99 5.27
CA GLY A 176 6.27 24.21 5.17
C GLY A 176 5.21 24.06 4.09
N VAL A 177 4.07 24.71 4.30
CA VAL A 177 3.00 24.83 3.30
C VAL A 177 3.05 26.23 2.73
N ASN A 178 3.27 26.31 1.41
CA ASN A 178 3.24 27.55 0.66
C ASN A 178 1.80 27.97 0.31
#